data_AF-A0ABD2TV13-F1
#
_entry.id   AF-A0ABD2TV13-F1
#
_cell.length_a   1.000
_cell.length_b   1.000
_cell.length_c   1.000
_cell.angle_alpha   90.00
_cell.angle_beta   90.00
_cell.angle_gamma   90.00
#
_symmetry.space_group_name_H-M   'P 1'
#
loop_
_entity.id
_entity.type
_entity.pdbx_description
1 polymer ?
#
loop_
_entity_poly.entity_id
_entity_poly.type
_entity_poly.pdbx_seq_one_letter_code
_entity_poly.pdbx_strand_id
1 'polypeptide(L)'
;MTTINQMCSKKFTSDDGKFKETLTKDVPGLLSLYEAAHLRVHGEEILEEALTFTITHLKSMGPKLDNPLKAQVSEALIQPIHTNVPRVVARKYIRIYETIESHDDLLLKFAKLDFHILQKMHQRELSELTRWWKNLDHENKYPYARDKLVECYFWAMGMSFGPQYGHARRTITKIMVIITITNDLYDAYATYDELVPYTDAVERCDISAMDSISSYMRPL
;
A
#
# COMPACT_ATOMS: atom_id res chain seq x y z
N MET A 1 -6.28 21.78 6.39
CA MET A 1 -5.38 21.02 7.29
C MET A 1 -3.96 21.60 7.29
N THR A 2 -3.46 22.09 6.16
CA THR A 2 -2.09 22.56 5.91
C THR A 2 -1.67 23.78 6.73
N THR A 3 -2.49 24.83 6.79
CA THR A 3 -2.20 26.05 7.56
C THR A 3 -2.05 25.81 9.07
N ILE A 4 -2.72 24.78 9.61
CA ILE A 4 -2.66 24.45 11.03
C ILE A 4 -1.29 23.87 11.40
N ASN A 5 -0.75 22.98 10.58
CA ASN A 5 0.51 22.28 10.88
C ASN A 5 1.71 23.23 10.89
N GLN A 6 1.78 24.18 9.95
CA GLN A 6 2.84 25.20 9.96
C GLN A 6 2.75 26.13 11.17
N MET A 7 1.56 26.63 11.50
CA MET A 7 1.38 27.59 12.60
C MET A 7 1.65 26.95 13.97
N CYS A 8 1.23 25.70 14.16
CA CYS A 8 1.51 24.96 15.40
C CYS A 8 3.01 24.67 15.56
N SER A 9 3.72 24.36 14.47
CA SER A 9 5.14 23.97 14.51
C SER A 9 6.08 25.11 14.91
N LYS A 10 5.74 26.38 14.58
CA LYS A 10 6.56 27.56 14.92
C LYS A 10 6.83 27.75 16.42
N LYS A 11 6.00 27.20 17.31
CA LYS A 11 6.22 27.29 18.77
C LYS A 11 7.39 26.41 19.23
N PHE A 12 7.72 25.40 18.43
CA PHE A 12 8.75 24.40 18.72
C PHE A 12 10.09 24.72 18.05
N THR A 13 10.18 25.82 17.32
CA THR A 13 11.42 26.31 16.71
C THR A 13 12.11 27.37 17.58
N SER A 14 13.42 27.49 17.42
CA SER A 14 14.26 28.56 17.95
C SER A 14 14.22 29.78 17.03
N ASP A 15 14.87 30.88 17.43
CA ASP A 15 14.87 32.15 16.68
C ASP A 15 15.56 32.04 15.30
N ASP A 16 16.41 31.03 15.11
CA ASP A 16 17.05 30.69 13.83
C ASP A 16 16.14 29.87 12.89
N GLY A 17 14.90 29.59 13.30
CA GLY A 17 13.92 28.82 12.54
C GLY A 17 14.07 27.30 12.63
N LYS A 18 15.05 26.79 13.38
CA LYS A 18 15.28 25.34 13.56
C LYS A 18 14.53 24.77 14.75
N PHE A 19 14.22 23.47 14.71
CA PHE A 19 13.55 22.82 15.84
C PHE A 19 14.46 22.75 17.08
N LYS A 20 13.85 22.99 18.25
CA LYS A 20 14.59 23.01 19.52
C LYS A 20 15.15 21.62 19.84
N GLU A 21 16.45 21.55 20.12
CA GLU A 21 17.12 20.32 20.56
C GLU A 21 16.50 19.70 21.83
N THR A 22 15.82 20.49 22.66
CA THR A 22 15.10 19.98 23.83
C THR A 22 14.00 18.99 23.47
N LEU A 23 13.45 19.05 22.24
CA LEU A 23 12.44 18.11 21.75
C LEU A 23 12.97 16.69 21.69
N THR A 24 14.28 16.49 21.46
CA THR A 24 14.91 15.16 21.32
C THR A 24 14.73 14.25 22.54
N LYS A 25 14.34 14.83 23.69
CA LYS A 25 14.01 14.10 24.92
C LYS A 25 12.61 13.47 24.89
N ASP A 26 11.71 13.98 24.05
CA ASP A 26 10.35 13.50 23.87
C ASP A 26 10.24 12.66 22.59
N VAL A 27 10.61 11.39 22.71
CA VAL A 27 10.61 10.46 21.58
C VAL A 27 9.21 10.24 20.98
N PRO A 28 8.13 10.06 21.78
CA PRO A 28 6.77 10.02 21.25
C PRO A 28 6.36 11.30 20.49
N GLY A 29 6.76 12.47 21.00
CA GLY A 29 6.57 13.76 20.32
C GLY A 29 7.30 13.82 18.98
N LEU A 30 8.57 13.38 18.93
CA LEU A 30 9.33 13.29 17.68
C LEU A 30 8.69 12.35 16.66
N LEU A 31 8.23 11.18 17.10
CA LEU A 31 7.57 10.22 16.23
C LEU A 31 6.26 10.79 15.67
N SER A 32 5.50 11.51 16.49
CA SER A 32 4.28 12.19 16.05
C SER A 32 4.57 13.30 15.03
N LEU A 33 5.64 14.08 15.26
CA LEU A 33 6.08 15.11 14.32
C LEU A 33 6.58 14.50 13.00
N TYR A 34 7.27 13.36 13.06
CA TYR A 34 7.70 12.60 11.88
C TYR A 34 6.51 12.20 11.00
N GLU A 35 5.49 11.57 11.59
CA GLU A 35 4.28 11.17 10.87
C GLU A 35 3.52 12.38 10.30
N ALA A 36 3.44 13.48 11.06
CA ALA A 36 2.82 14.72 10.61
C ALA A 36 3.58 15.38 9.45
N ALA A 37 4.92 15.34 9.46
CA ALA A 37 5.76 15.93 8.41
C ALA A 37 5.63 15.21 7.05
N HIS A 38 5.14 13.98 7.03
CA HIS A 38 4.79 13.24 5.80
C HIS A 38 3.44 13.67 5.17
N LEU A 39 2.67 14.52 5.85
CA LEU A 39 1.46 15.15 5.31
C LEU A 39 1.72 16.52 4.66
N ARG A 40 2.99 16.95 4.60
CA ARG A 40 3.35 18.27 4.07
C ARG A 40 2.98 18.44 2.60
N VAL A 41 2.74 19.68 2.19
CA VAL A 41 2.59 20.08 0.78
C VAL A 41 3.67 21.07 0.37
N HIS A 42 3.70 21.44 -0.91
CA HIS A 42 4.65 22.42 -1.43
C HIS A 42 4.57 23.77 -0.70
N GLY A 43 5.74 24.35 -0.41
CA GLY A 43 5.86 25.63 0.30
C GLY A 43 5.87 25.50 1.83
N GLU A 44 5.85 24.29 2.37
CA GLU A 44 5.91 24.05 3.81
C GLU A 44 7.34 23.78 4.34
N GLU A 45 8.22 24.78 4.22
CA GLU A 45 9.65 24.69 4.60
C GLU A 45 9.86 24.20 6.04
N ILE A 46 9.02 24.63 6.99
CA ILE A 46 9.09 24.18 8.39
C ILE A 46 8.85 22.67 8.54
N LEU A 47 8.04 22.05 7.68
CA LEU A 47 7.80 20.60 7.72
C LEU A 47 8.87 19.82 6.95
N GLU A 48 9.56 20.45 6.00
CA GLU A 48 10.77 19.88 5.38
C GLU A 48 11.93 19.83 6.39
N GLU A 49 12.11 20.90 7.17
CA GLU A 49 13.03 20.90 8.30
C GLU A 49 12.61 19.81 9.30
N ALA A 50 11.33 19.78 9.70
CA ALA A 50 10.83 18.84 10.70
C ALA A 50 11.08 17.39 10.31
N LEU A 51 10.90 17.05 9.03
CA LEU A 51 11.21 15.72 8.53
C LEU A 51 12.71 15.40 8.66
N THR A 52 13.58 16.33 8.30
CA THR A 52 15.04 16.17 8.40
C THR A 52 15.48 16.02 9.85
N PHE A 53 14.99 16.88 10.73
CA PHE A 53 15.23 16.85 12.17
C PHE A 53 14.79 15.51 12.77
N THR A 54 13.52 15.13 12.58
CA THR A 54 12.97 13.90 13.16
C THR A 54 13.65 12.63 12.65
N ILE A 55 13.92 12.50 11.34
CA ILE A 55 14.65 11.34 10.79
C ILE A 55 16.02 11.19 11.44
N THR A 56 16.76 12.30 11.57
CA THR A 56 18.12 12.31 12.13
C THR A 56 18.11 11.81 13.57
N HIS A 57 17.24 12.37 14.41
CA HIS A 57 17.19 12.03 15.82
C HIS A 57 16.58 10.63 16.05
N LEU A 58 15.50 10.26 15.36
CA LEU A 58 14.87 8.94 15.50
C LEU A 58 15.83 7.81 15.10
N LYS A 59 16.62 7.97 14.03
CA LYS A 59 17.66 6.99 13.64
C LYS A 59 18.76 6.85 14.70
N SER A 60 19.19 7.97 15.28
CA SER A 60 20.25 7.99 16.30
C SER A 60 19.82 7.32 17.62
N MET A 61 18.58 7.55 18.05
CA MET A 61 18.07 7.02 19.32
C MET A 61 17.47 5.62 19.20
N GLY A 62 16.92 5.25 18.03
CA GLY A 62 16.18 4.00 17.81
C GLY A 62 16.83 2.74 18.39
N PRO A 63 18.15 2.50 18.19
CA PRO A 63 18.82 1.32 18.75
C PRO A 63 18.77 1.23 20.28
N LYS A 64 18.69 2.38 20.97
CA LYS A 64 18.74 2.53 22.44
C LYS A 64 17.37 2.50 23.11
N LEU A 65 16.29 2.51 22.33
CA LEU A 65 14.93 2.48 22.87
C LEU A 65 14.54 1.07 23.29
N ASP A 66 13.63 0.99 24.26
CA ASP A 66 12.95 -0.24 24.65
C ASP A 66 11.64 -0.43 23.88
N ASN A 67 11.14 -1.66 23.85
CA ASN A 67 9.80 -1.94 23.35
C ASN A 67 8.74 -1.34 24.30
N PRO A 68 7.59 -0.88 23.78
CA PRO A 68 7.11 -0.97 22.40
C PRO A 68 7.59 0.16 21.48
N LEU A 69 8.18 1.23 22.04
CA LEU A 69 8.54 2.43 21.28
C LEU A 69 9.62 2.17 20.23
N LYS A 70 10.59 1.30 20.54
CA LYS A 70 11.58 0.82 19.56
C LYS A 70 10.94 0.25 18.30
N ALA A 71 9.90 -0.58 18.46
CA ALA A 71 9.19 -1.19 17.34
C ALA A 71 8.43 -0.13 16.54
N GLN A 72 7.76 0.82 17.20
CA GLN A 72 7.06 1.92 16.52
C GLN A 72 8.00 2.78 15.69
N VAL A 73 9.13 3.21 16.27
CA VAL A 73 10.14 4.02 15.57
C VAL A 73 10.74 3.25 14.39
N SER A 74 11.02 1.96 14.57
CA SER A 74 11.58 1.12 13.50
C SER A 74 10.61 0.97 12.33
N GLU A 75 9.32 0.71 12.61
CA GLU A 75 8.29 0.59 11.56
C GLU A 75 8.05 1.92 10.84
N ALA A 76 7.97 3.03 11.57
CA ALA A 76 7.79 4.36 10.99
C ALA A 76 8.95 4.75 10.06
N LEU A 77 10.20 4.47 10.46
CA LEU A 77 11.38 4.74 9.65
C LEU A 77 11.49 3.86 8.39
N ILE A 78 10.84 2.69 8.36
CA ILE A 78 10.71 1.87 7.15
C ILE A 78 9.72 2.53 6.19
N GLN A 79 8.52 2.85 6.68
CA GLN A 79 7.49 3.51 5.89
C GLN A 79 6.48 4.22 6.81
N PRO A 80 6.25 5.53 6.63
CA PRO A 80 5.34 6.29 7.47
C PRO A 80 3.90 5.85 7.26
N ILE A 81 3.05 6.04 8.27
CA ILE A 81 1.66 5.58 8.28
C ILE A 81 0.88 6.10 7.07
N HIS A 82 1.08 7.37 6.73
CA HIS A 82 0.33 8.04 5.67
C HIS A 82 0.55 7.44 4.28
N THR A 83 1.75 6.93 3.98
CA THR A 83 2.07 6.37 2.65
C THR A 83 2.03 4.84 2.62
N ASN A 84 1.54 4.22 3.70
CA ASN A 84 1.54 2.78 3.86
C ASN A 84 0.14 2.18 3.63
N VAL A 85 0.08 0.88 3.37
CA VAL A 85 -1.18 0.16 3.16
C VAL A 85 -1.86 -0.03 4.52
N PRO A 86 -3.09 0.50 4.74
CA PRO A 86 -3.72 0.52 6.05
C PRO A 86 -3.80 -0.85 6.73
N ARG A 87 -4.10 -1.91 5.95
CA ARG A 87 -4.18 -3.28 6.48
C ARG A 87 -2.83 -3.87 6.90
N VAL A 88 -1.74 -3.47 6.23
CA VAL A 88 -0.38 -3.88 6.59
C VAL A 88 0.02 -3.20 7.90
N VAL A 89 -0.20 -1.89 8.00
CA VAL A 89 0.04 -1.12 9.22
C VAL A 89 -0.78 -1.67 10.37
N ALA A 90 -2.09 -1.87 10.20
CA ALA A 90 -2.96 -2.40 11.24
C ALA A 90 -2.49 -3.76 11.76
N ARG A 91 -2.07 -4.68 10.87
CA ARG A 91 -1.56 -5.99 11.28
C ARG A 91 -0.32 -5.88 12.17
N LYS A 92 0.60 -4.99 11.83
CA LYS A 92 1.82 -4.75 12.62
C LYS A 92 1.49 -4.05 13.93
N TYR A 93 0.67 -3.01 13.87
CA TYR A 93 0.31 -2.20 15.02
C TYR A 93 -0.51 -2.97 16.06
N ILE A 94 -1.40 -3.89 15.67
CA ILE A 94 -2.11 -4.78 16.63
C ILE A 94 -1.10 -5.55 17.50
N ARG A 95 0.01 -6.03 16.92
CA ARG A 95 1.06 -6.74 17.67
C ARG A 95 1.84 -5.81 18.59
N ILE A 96 2.11 -4.59 18.15
CA ILE A 96 2.79 -3.59 18.98
C ILE A 96 1.87 -3.17 20.14
N TYR A 97 0.61 -2.88 19.85
CA TYR A 97 -0.40 -2.44 20.81
C TYR A 97 -0.59 -3.44 21.95
N GLU A 98 -0.58 -4.74 21.63
CA GLU A 98 -0.62 -5.82 22.63
C GLU A 98 0.55 -5.80 23.64
N THR A 99 1.69 -5.20 23.28
CA THR A 99 2.87 -5.10 24.17
C THR A 99 2.91 -3.81 24.97
N ILE A 100 1.97 -2.87 24.76
CA ILE A 100 1.85 -1.64 25.54
C ILE A 100 1.14 -1.99 26.86
N GLU A 101 1.76 -1.73 28.01
CA GLU A 101 1.17 -2.07 29.32
C GLU A 101 -0.20 -1.40 29.57
N SER A 102 -0.38 -0.17 29.08
CA SER A 102 -1.59 0.63 29.25
C SER A 102 -2.63 0.48 28.13
N HIS A 103 -2.55 -0.57 27.31
CA HIS A 103 -3.49 -0.76 26.21
C HIS A 103 -4.91 -1.05 26.71
N ASP A 104 -5.91 -0.70 25.90
CA ASP A 104 -7.30 -1.03 26.16
C ASP A 104 -7.59 -2.46 25.67
N ASP A 105 -7.93 -3.36 26.61
CA ASP A 105 -8.22 -4.77 26.34
C ASP A 105 -9.40 -4.96 25.38
N LEU A 106 -10.44 -4.11 25.51
CA LEU A 106 -11.64 -4.19 24.69
C LEU A 106 -11.31 -3.80 23.25
N LEU A 107 -10.54 -2.73 23.06
CA LEU A 107 -10.06 -2.27 21.76
C LEU A 107 -9.15 -3.30 21.10
N LEU A 108 -8.20 -3.89 21.84
CA LEU A 108 -7.30 -4.92 21.32
C LEU A 108 -8.09 -6.15 20.87
N LYS A 109 -9.02 -6.62 21.71
CA LYS A 109 -9.89 -7.76 21.38
C LYS A 109 -10.73 -7.47 20.14
N PHE A 110 -11.33 -6.29 20.08
CA PHE A 110 -12.13 -5.86 18.93
C PHE A 110 -11.29 -5.85 17.64
N ALA A 111 -10.12 -5.21 17.66
CA ALA A 111 -9.23 -5.11 16.50
C ALA A 111 -8.78 -6.49 16.00
N LYS A 112 -8.44 -7.42 16.90
CA LYS A 112 -8.08 -8.81 16.54
C LYS A 112 -9.24 -9.55 15.88
N LEU A 113 -10.45 -9.43 16.44
CA LEU A 113 -11.64 -10.10 15.90
C LEU A 113 -12.03 -9.53 14.54
N ASP A 114 -12.09 -8.21 14.39
CA ASP A 114 -12.36 -7.55 13.10
C ASP A 114 -11.35 -7.99 12.04
N PHE A 115 -10.06 -8.01 12.39
CA PHE A 115 -9.01 -8.45 11.48
C PHE A 115 -9.22 -9.88 10.99
N HIS A 116 -9.56 -10.81 11.87
CA HIS A 116 -9.81 -12.20 11.49
C HIS A 116 -11.09 -12.36 10.66
N ILE A 117 -12.17 -11.64 10.98
CA ILE A 117 -13.42 -11.67 10.23
C ILE A 117 -13.18 -11.22 8.78
N LEU A 118 -12.52 -10.07 8.60
CA LEU A 118 -12.24 -9.54 7.27
C LEU A 118 -11.23 -10.42 6.53
N GLN A 119 -10.22 -10.97 7.20
CA GLN A 119 -9.31 -11.94 6.60
C GLN A 119 -10.05 -13.18 6.06
N LYS A 120 -11.04 -13.71 6.79
CA LYS A 120 -11.85 -14.85 6.32
C LYS A 120 -12.67 -14.50 5.09
N MET A 121 -13.21 -13.28 5.03
CA MET A 121 -13.91 -12.79 3.85
C MET A 121 -12.97 -12.63 2.66
N HIS A 122 -11.77 -12.05 2.86
CA HIS A 122 -10.75 -11.94 1.82
C HIS A 122 -10.27 -13.30 1.29
N GLN A 123 -10.11 -14.29 2.17
CA GLN A 123 -9.76 -15.67 1.78
C GLN A 123 -10.83 -16.31 0.88
N ARG A 124 -12.12 -16.04 1.13
CA ARG A 124 -13.21 -16.51 0.27
C ARG A 124 -13.16 -15.87 -1.11
N GLU A 125 -12.98 -14.54 -1.16
CA GLU A 125 -12.82 -13.82 -2.43
C GLU A 125 -11.64 -14.35 -3.25
N LEU A 126 -10.48 -14.57 -2.61
CA LEU A 126 -9.30 -15.11 -3.29
C LEU A 126 -9.54 -16.56 -3.77
N SER A 127 -10.27 -17.38 -3.01
CA SER A 127 -10.64 -18.73 -3.43
C SER A 127 -11.53 -18.73 -4.68
N GLU A 128 -12.51 -17.83 -4.75
CA GLU A 128 -13.37 -17.64 -5.92
C GLU A 128 -12.57 -17.16 -7.13
N LEU A 129 -11.68 -16.19 -6.93
CA LEU A 129 -10.78 -15.69 -7.97
C LEU A 129 -9.82 -16.78 -8.47
N THR A 130 -9.29 -17.61 -7.58
CA THR A 130 -8.43 -18.74 -7.94
C THR A 130 -9.19 -19.75 -8.81
N ARG A 131 -10.46 -20.04 -8.48
CA ARG A 131 -11.30 -20.91 -9.31
C ARG A 131 -11.57 -20.28 -10.68
N TRP A 132 -11.89 -19.00 -10.72
CA TRP A 132 -12.06 -18.26 -11.97
C TRP A 132 -10.80 -18.33 -12.85
N TRP A 133 -9.63 -18.10 -12.26
CA TRP A 133 -8.34 -18.11 -12.96
C TRP A 133 -7.96 -19.50 -13.49
N LYS A 134 -8.24 -20.55 -12.73
CA LYS A 134 -8.09 -21.94 -13.19
C LYS A 134 -9.05 -22.29 -14.33
N ASN A 135 -10.31 -21.85 -14.24
CA ASN A 135 -11.31 -22.11 -15.30
C ASN A 135 -10.98 -21.41 -16.62
N LEU A 136 -10.13 -20.38 -16.61
CA LEU A 136 -9.62 -19.75 -17.82
C LEU A 136 -8.54 -20.57 -18.53
N ASP A 137 -8.00 -21.61 -17.88
CA ASP A 137 -6.90 -22.42 -18.38
C ASP A 137 -5.64 -21.60 -18.68
N HIS A 138 -5.31 -20.69 -17.76
CA HIS A 138 -4.27 -19.69 -17.96
C HIS A 138 -2.88 -20.26 -18.22
N GLU A 139 -2.53 -21.40 -17.60
CA GLU A 139 -1.23 -22.05 -17.79
C GLU A 139 -1.01 -22.45 -19.25
N ASN A 140 -2.05 -22.92 -19.93
CA ASN A 140 -1.99 -23.34 -21.33
C ASN A 140 -2.23 -22.18 -22.30
N LYS A 141 -3.11 -21.24 -21.95
CA LYS A 141 -3.46 -20.11 -22.84
C LYS A 141 -2.43 -18.99 -22.81
N TYR A 142 -1.78 -18.76 -21.67
CA TYR A 142 -0.80 -17.69 -21.46
C TYR A 142 0.49 -18.22 -20.83
N PRO A 143 1.18 -19.19 -21.47
CA PRO A 143 2.39 -19.79 -20.90
C PRO A 143 3.54 -18.79 -20.75
N TYR A 144 3.47 -17.66 -21.45
CA TYR A 144 4.45 -16.57 -21.38
C TYR A 144 4.18 -15.60 -20.21
N ALA A 145 2.96 -15.57 -19.68
CA ALA A 145 2.55 -14.59 -18.69
C ALA A 145 2.87 -15.06 -17.27
N ARG A 146 3.24 -14.10 -16.42
CA ARG A 146 3.48 -14.36 -15.00
C ARG A 146 2.16 -14.62 -14.29
N ASP A 147 2.07 -15.69 -13.50
CA ASP A 147 0.95 -15.89 -12.60
C ASP A 147 1.07 -14.94 -11.40
N LYS A 148 0.25 -13.89 -11.40
CA LYS A 148 0.25 -12.80 -10.40
C LYS A 148 -1.10 -12.60 -9.73
N LEU A 149 -1.99 -13.59 -9.78
CA LEU A 149 -3.35 -13.47 -9.23
C LEU A 149 -3.35 -13.02 -7.76
N VAL A 150 -2.48 -13.60 -6.93
CA VAL A 150 -2.42 -13.32 -5.48
C VAL A 150 -1.90 -11.91 -5.24
N GLU A 151 -0.87 -11.47 -5.97
CA GLU A 151 -0.33 -10.12 -5.90
C GLU A 151 -1.36 -9.09 -6.37
N CYS A 152 -2.02 -9.31 -7.52
CA CYS A 152 -3.11 -8.46 -8.00
C CYS A 152 -4.24 -8.35 -6.96
N TYR A 153 -4.61 -9.45 -6.30
CA TYR A 153 -5.60 -9.40 -5.23
C TYR A 153 -5.10 -8.60 -4.02
N PHE A 154 -3.83 -8.75 -3.64
CA PHE A 154 -3.21 -7.97 -2.56
C PHE A 154 -3.25 -6.46 -2.86
N TRP A 155 -2.95 -6.05 -4.10
CA TRP A 155 -3.10 -4.66 -4.54
C TRP A 155 -4.55 -4.17 -4.45
N ALA A 156 -5.52 -4.99 -4.87
CA ALA A 156 -6.94 -4.65 -4.80
C ALA A 156 -7.43 -4.45 -3.35
N MET A 157 -6.99 -5.34 -2.46
CA MET A 157 -7.25 -5.25 -1.02
C MET A 157 -6.60 -4.01 -0.40
N GLY A 158 -5.39 -3.65 -0.85
CA GLY A 158 -4.69 -2.45 -0.40
C GLY A 158 -5.45 -1.15 -0.72
N MET A 159 -6.11 -1.09 -1.88
CA MET A 159 -6.95 0.06 -2.27
C MET A 159 -8.25 0.16 -1.45
N SER A 160 -8.89 -0.97 -1.16
CA SER A 160 -10.16 -0.98 -0.41
C SER A 160 -10.37 -2.30 0.34
N PHE A 161 -10.17 -2.30 1.66
CA PHE A 161 -10.28 -3.52 2.47
C PHE A 161 -11.66 -3.75 3.12
N GLY A 162 -12.51 -2.71 3.15
CA GLY A 162 -13.82 -2.75 3.80
C GLY A 162 -14.78 -3.78 3.20
N PRO A 163 -15.66 -4.41 4.00
CA PRO A 163 -16.53 -5.50 3.53
C PRO A 163 -17.45 -5.13 2.37
N GLN A 164 -17.92 -3.89 2.31
CA GLN A 164 -18.80 -3.38 1.26
C GLN A 164 -18.17 -3.36 -0.14
N TYR A 165 -16.83 -3.42 -0.23
CA TYR A 165 -16.09 -3.32 -1.50
C TYR A 165 -15.73 -4.68 -2.12
N GLY A 166 -16.31 -5.79 -1.65
CA GLY A 166 -15.93 -7.13 -2.12
C GLY A 166 -16.19 -7.39 -3.61
N HIS A 167 -17.23 -6.77 -4.19
CA HIS A 167 -17.42 -6.81 -5.64
C HIS A 167 -16.32 -6.02 -6.36
N ALA A 168 -16.05 -4.78 -5.94
CA ALA A 168 -15.03 -3.93 -6.52
C ALA A 168 -13.64 -4.59 -6.49
N ARG A 169 -13.22 -5.16 -5.34
CA ARG A 169 -11.94 -5.88 -5.22
C ARG A 169 -11.80 -7.02 -6.22
N ARG A 170 -12.84 -7.85 -6.36
CA ARG A 170 -12.82 -8.98 -7.31
C ARG A 170 -12.73 -8.48 -8.75
N THR A 171 -13.51 -7.47 -9.12
CA THR A 171 -13.46 -6.87 -10.47
C THR A 171 -12.10 -6.27 -10.77
N ILE A 172 -11.57 -5.45 -9.85
CA ILE A 172 -10.25 -4.83 -9.96
C ILE A 172 -9.14 -5.88 -10.07
N THR A 173 -9.23 -6.98 -9.31
CA THR A 173 -8.25 -8.08 -9.40
C THR A 173 -8.22 -8.69 -10.80
N LYS A 174 -9.40 -8.97 -11.38
CA LYS A 174 -9.49 -9.52 -12.75
C LYS A 174 -8.89 -8.56 -13.78
N ILE A 175 -9.20 -7.26 -13.66
CA ILE A 175 -8.63 -6.22 -14.53
C ILE A 175 -7.10 -6.20 -14.41
N MET A 176 -6.55 -6.20 -13.19
CA MET A 176 -5.10 -6.20 -12.99
C MET A 176 -4.40 -7.46 -13.55
N VAL A 177 -5.04 -8.62 -13.46
CA VAL A 177 -4.52 -9.85 -14.07
C VAL A 177 -4.46 -9.71 -15.58
N ILE A 178 -5.54 -9.22 -16.23
CA ILE A 178 -5.56 -8.97 -17.68
C ILE A 178 -4.46 -7.98 -18.08
N ILE A 179 -4.35 -6.85 -17.37
CA ILE A 179 -3.28 -5.85 -17.60
C ILE A 179 -1.89 -6.49 -17.46
N THR A 180 -1.69 -7.38 -16.49
CA THR A 180 -0.39 -8.05 -16.29
C THR A 180 -0.03 -8.95 -17.47
N ILE A 181 -1.00 -9.71 -17.99
CA ILE A 181 -0.79 -10.57 -19.16
C ILE A 181 -0.55 -9.72 -20.41
N THR A 182 -1.31 -8.63 -20.61
CA THR A 182 -1.07 -7.69 -21.70
C THR A 182 0.33 -7.10 -21.58
N ASN A 183 0.76 -6.68 -20.39
CA ASN A 183 2.11 -6.18 -20.19
C ASN A 183 3.17 -7.22 -20.59
N ASP A 184 3.01 -8.47 -20.16
CA ASP A 184 3.95 -9.55 -20.51
C ASP A 184 3.95 -9.87 -22.01
N LEU A 185 2.80 -9.70 -22.68
CA LEU A 185 2.69 -9.80 -24.13
C LEU A 185 3.57 -8.75 -24.83
N TYR A 186 3.48 -7.48 -24.43
CA TYR A 186 4.24 -6.38 -25.03
C TYR A 186 5.74 -6.43 -24.68
N ASP A 187 6.08 -6.79 -23.44
CA ASP A 187 7.46 -6.67 -22.95
C ASP A 187 8.36 -7.83 -23.38
N ALA A 188 7.80 -9.04 -23.50
CA ALA A 188 8.60 -10.26 -23.52
C ALA A 188 8.21 -11.28 -24.59
N TYR A 189 7.06 -11.15 -25.26
CA TYR A 189 6.54 -12.24 -26.10
C TYR A 189 6.22 -11.86 -27.54
N ALA A 190 5.40 -10.82 -27.77
CA ALA A 190 4.93 -10.48 -29.10
C ALA A 190 5.93 -9.64 -29.90
N THR A 191 5.93 -9.81 -31.21
CA THR A 191 6.69 -8.96 -32.12
C THR A 191 5.97 -7.64 -32.38
N TYR A 192 6.70 -6.61 -32.83
CA TYR A 192 6.10 -5.31 -33.17
C TYR A 192 4.94 -5.44 -34.19
N ASP A 193 5.14 -6.26 -35.23
CA ASP A 193 4.14 -6.47 -36.28
C ASP A 193 2.85 -7.15 -35.75
N GLU A 194 2.93 -7.91 -34.67
CA GLU A 194 1.75 -8.47 -33.99
C GLU A 194 1.13 -7.50 -32.98
N LEU A 195 1.94 -6.63 -32.37
CA LEU A 195 1.47 -5.64 -31.39
C LEU A 195 0.70 -4.48 -32.03
N VAL A 196 1.01 -4.10 -33.27
CA VAL A 196 0.27 -3.07 -34.01
C VAL A 196 -1.23 -3.44 -34.17
N PRO A 197 -1.61 -4.58 -34.77
CA PRO A 197 -3.02 -4.96 -34.88
C PRO A 197 -3.66 -5.27 -33.52
N TYR A 198 -2.89 -5.77 -32.54
CA TYR A 198 -3.38 -5.97 -31.18
C TYR A 198 -3.78 -4.64 -30.51
N THR A 199 -2.93 -3.61 -30.62
CA THR A 199 -3.21 -2.27 -30.07
C THR A 199 -4.47 -1.68 -30.70
N ASP A 200 -4.57 -1.74 -32.03
CA ASP A 200 -5.72 -1.27 -32.81
C ASP A 200 -7.01 -2.03 -32.44
N ALA A 201 -6.93 -3.34 -32.16
CA ALA A 201 -8.06 -4.12 -31.66
C ALA A 201 -8.52 -3.67 -30.25
N VAL A 202 -7.59 -3.40 -29.33
CA VAL A 202 -7.89 -2.89 -27.99
C VAL A 202 -8.51 -1.50 -28.04
N GLU A 203 -8.01 -0.61 -28.92
CA GLU A 203 -8.56 0.74 -29.12
C GLU A 203 -9.99 0.71 -29.69
N ARG A 204 -10.27 -0.20 -30.63
CA ARG A 204 -11.63 -0.39 -31.17
C ARG A 204 -12.61 -0.93 -30.13
N CYS A 205 -12.14 -1.77 -29.21
CA CYS A 205 -12.98 -2.40 -28.19
C CYS A 205 -14.22 -3.10 -28.78
N ASP A 206 -14.03 -3.81 -29.89
CA ASP A 206 -15.08 -4.55 -30.62
C ASP A 206 -14.64 -6.00 -30.84
N ILE A 207 -15.57 -6.93 -30.62
CA ILE A 207 -15.38 -8.36 -30.84
C ILE A 207 -15.01 -8.67 -32.31
N SER A 208 -15.47 -7.85 -33.25
CA SER A 208 -15.13 -8.01 -34.68
C SER A 208 -13.62 -7.90 -34.95
N ALA A 209 -12.87 -7.19 -34.09
CA ALA A 209 -11.43 -7.04 -34.23
C ALA A 209 -10.65 -8.31 -33.83
N MET A 210 -11.27 -9.30 -33.18
CA MET A 210 -10.60 -10.55 -32.79
C MET A 210 -10.00 -11.32 -33.97
N ASP A 211 -10.60 -11.22 -35.15
CA ASP A 211 -10.09 -11.90 -36.34
C ASP A 211 -8.81 -11.26 -36.89
N SER A 212 -8.52 -10.01 -36.49
CA SER A 212 -7.34 -9.27 -36.93
C SER A 212 -6.08 -9.53 -36.09
N ILE A 213 -6.20 -10.27 -34.98
CA ILE A 213 -5.08 -10.57 -34.07
C ILE A 213 -4.67 -12.04 -34.10
N SER A 214 -3.40 -12.30 -33.74
CA SER A 214 -2.84 -13.65 -33.62
C SER A 214 -3.67 -14.53 -32.70
N SER A 215 -3.84 -15.81 -33.06
CA SER A 215 -4.76 -16.73 -32.39
C SER A 215 -4.48 -16.92 -30.90
N TYR A 216 -3.21 -16.83 -30.47
CA TYR A 216 -2.82 -16.95 -29.07
C TYR A 216 -3.13 -15.68 -28.23
N MET A 217 -3.39 -14.53 -28.87
CA MET A 217 -3.76 -13.29 -28.19
C MET A 217 -5.28 -13.15 -27.98
N ARG A 218 -6.08 -13.88 -28.77
CA ARG A 218 -7.56 -13.84 -28.75
C ARG A 218 -8.22 -14.25 -27.43
N PRO A 219 -7.63 -15.14 -26.62
CA PRO A 219 -8.26 -15.50 -25.35
C PRO A 219 -8.25 -14.37 -24.31
N LEU A 220 -7.42 -13.34 -24.51
CA LEU A 220 -7.22 -12.21 -23.60
C LEU A 220 -8.42 -11.25 -23.60
#